data_AF-A0A1B7N7X6-F1
#
_entry.id   AF-A0A1B7N7X6-F1
#
_cell.length_a   1.000
_cell.length_b   1.000
_cell.length_c   1.000
_cell.angle_alpha   90.00
_cell.angle_beta   90.00
_cell.angle_gamma   90.00
#
_symmetry.space_group_name_H-M   'P 1'
#
loop_
_entity.id
_entity.type
_entity.pdbx_description
1 polymer ?
#
loop_
_entity_poly.entity_id
_entity_poly.type
_entity_poly.pdbx_seq_one_letter_code
_entity_poly.pdbx_strand_id
1 'polypeptide(L)'
;MRWTIGDLMFNLFPLKDDTFSPSARHGKYVDKFLSGKCQHHPGMVLNAWARSPYGVIAKGSTEEKLMFSLDVDYQDITSIRPALPAFTAQTVKKRLVREVNCAAAPENGMHCTVTKSSQEQNKWEWSDANQPLTRAYVMAIATPRPRRRQRLVDIRKTRPVDNVGIE
;
A
#
# COMPACT_ATOMS: atom_id res chain seq x y z
N MET A 1 4.68 -35.69 16.18
CA MET A 1 4.67 -34.50 15.31
C MET A 1 5.47 -33.39 15.99
N ARG A 2 6.42 -32.75 15.30
CA ARG A 2 7.13 -31.56 15.81
C ARG A 2 6.48 -30.35 15.15
N TRP A 3 5.53 -29.71 15.82
CA TRP A 3 4.98 -28.43 15.36
C TRP A 3 5.97 -27.32 15.67
N THR A 4 6.23 -26.45 14.70
CA THR A 4 6.91 -25.19 14.97
C THR A 4 5.91 -24.13 15.44
N ILE A 5 6.40 -23.06 16.05
CA ILE A 5 5.54 -21.91 16.40
C ILE A 5 4.92 -21.26 15.15
N GLY A 6 5.61 -21.31 14.01
CA GLY A 6 5.09 -20.84 12.73
C GLY A 6 3.91 -21.68 12.25
N ASP A 7 4.02 -23.01 12.33
CA ASP A 7 2.93 -23.93 11.99
C ASP A 7 1.72 -23.72 12.90
N LEU A 8 1.94 -23.49 14.19
CA LEU A 8 0.87 -23.19 15.14
C LEU A 8 0.15 -21.90 14.75
N MET A 9 0.90 -20.83 14.47
CA MET A 9 0.34 -19.53 14.10
C MET A 9 -0.40 -19.58 12.76
N PHE A 10 0.13 -20.30 11.77
CA PHE A 10 -0.54 -20.48 10.48
C PHE A 10 -1.88 -21.22 10.63
N ASN A 11 -1.88 -22.32 11.39
CA ASN A 11 -3.08 -23.13 11.62
C ASN A 11 -4.07 -22.50 12.64
N LEU A 12 -3.70 -21.42 13.32
CA LEU A 12 -4.59 -20.66 14.22
C LEU A 12 -5.57 -19.76 13.47
N PHE A 13 -5.17 -19.22 12.32
CA PHE A 13 -5.95 -18.25 11.54
C PHE A 13 -6.34 -18.69 10.11
N PRO A 14 -6.55 -20.00 9.81
CA PRO A 14 -6.93 -20.40 8.47
C PRO A 14 -8.23 -19.69 8.07
N LEU A 15 -8.18 -19.02 6.92
CA LEU A 15 -9.38 -18.58 6.21
C LEU A 15 -10.13 -19.83 5.78
N LYS A 16 -11.46 -19.76 5.83
CA LYS A 16 -12.36 -20.90 5.66
C LYS A 16 -12.14 -21.57 4.29
N ASP A 17 -11.28 -22.59 4.26
CA ASP A 17 -11.28 -23.63 3.24
C ASP A 17 -12.14 -24.80 3.76
N ASP A 18 -12.83 -25.49 2.86
CA ASP A 18 -13.83 -26.54 3.15
C ASP A 18 -13.31 -27.70 4.06
N THR A 19 -12.01 -27.77 4.31
CA THR A 19 -11.34 -28.82 5.07
C THR A 19 -11.15 -28.50 6.56
N PHE A 20 -11.25 -27.23 6.99
CA PHE A 20 -11.03 -26.85 8.39
C PHE A 20 -12.16 -25.98 8.94
N SER A 21 -13.04 -26.60 9.75
CA SER A 21 -14.03 -25.87 10.55
C SER A 21 -13.48 -25.67 11.97
N PRO A 22 -13.06 -24.45 12.36
CA PRO A 22 -12.65 -24.21 13.74
C PRO A 22 -13.77 -24.53 14.72
N SER A 23 -13.42 -25.10 15.87
CA SER A 23 -14.41 -25.34 16.93
C SER A 23 -15.05 -24.03 17.40
N ALA A 24 -16.30 -24.07 17.88
CA ALA A 24 -16.97 -22.89 18.42
C ALA A 24 -16.19 -22.22 19.57
N ARG A 25 -15.38 -22.99 20.32
CA ARG A 25 -14.47 -22.47 21.35
C ARG A 25 -13.28 -21.73 20.71
N HIS A 26 -12.65 -22.32 19.70
CA HIS A 26 -11.56 -21.70 18.94
C HIS A 26 -11.98 -20.34 18.38
N GLY A 27 -13.13 -20.29 17.71
CA GLY A 27 -13.68 -19.06 17.14
C GLY A 27 -13.85 -17.96 18.19
N LYS A 28 -14.34 -18.28 19.39
CA LYS A 28 -14.48 -17.31 20.49
C LYS A 28 -13.15 -16.75 20.99
N TYR A 29 -12.10 -17.58 21.05
CA TYR A 29 -10.77 -17.11 21.49
C TYR A 29 -10.10 -16.23 20.43
N VAL A 30 -10.16 -16.64 19.16
CA VAL A 30 -9.63 -15.86 18.04
C VAL A 30 -10.37 -14.53 17.90
N ASP A 31 -11.71 -14.54 17.98
CA ASP A 31 -12.53 -13.33 17.97
C ASP A 31 -12.13 -12.37 19.10
N LYS A 32 -12.05 -12.87 20.35
CA LYS A 32 -11.66 -12.04 21.51
C LYS A 32 -10.26 -11.42 21.33
N PHE A 33 -9.31 -12.16 20.75
CA PHE A 33 -7.98 -11.66 20.47
C PHE A 33 -7.98 -10.59 19.37
N LEU A 34 -8.59 -10.87 18.22
CA LEU A 34 -8.64 -9.96 17.08
C LEU A 34 -9.50 -8.71 17.36
N SER A 35 -10.51 -8.83 18.22
CA SER A 35 -11.31 -7.70 18.67
C SER A 35 -10.63 -6.85 19.75
N GLY A 36 -9.40 -7.21 20.18
CA GLY A 36 -8.65 -6.48 21.20
C GLY A 36 -9.22 -6.58 22.63
N LYS A 37 -10.10 -7.55 22.89
CA LYS A 37 -10.71 -7.77 24.23
C LYS A 37 -9.86 -8.69 25.13
N CYS A 38 -8.65 -9.01 24.70
CA CYS A 38 -7.67 -9.78 25.44
C CYS A 38 -6.65 -8.86 26.13
N GLN A 39 -6.03 -9.36 27.21
CA GLN A 39 -4.96 -8.65 27.91
C GLN A 39 -3.77 -8.32 26.99
N HIS A 40 -3.45 -9.23 26.07
CA HIS A 40 -2.48 -9.00 25.01
C HIS A 40 -3.23 -8.90 23.69
N HIS A 41 -3.22 -7.70 23.10
CA HIS A 41 -3.89 -7.43 21.83
C HIS A 41 -2.90 -7.44 20.65
N PRO A 42 -3.36 -7.60 19.39
CA PRO A 42 -2.50 -7.72 18.22
C PRO A 42 -1.46 -6.60 18.10
N GLY A 43 -1.83 -5.36 18.41
CA GLY A 43 -0.89 -4.23 18.44
C GLY A 43 0.30 -4.41 19.39
N MET A 44 0.10 -5.02 20.57
CA MET A 44 1.21 -5.32 21.49
C MET A 44 2.13 -6.39 20.91
N VAL A 45 1.56 -7.40 20.25
CA VAL A 45 2.30 -8.48 19.60
C VAL A 45 3.16 -7.93 18.46
N LEU A 46 2.61 -7.05 17.62
CA LEU A 46 3.36 -6.36 16.57
C LEU A 46 4.50 -5.51 17.14
N ASN A 47 4.26 -4.77 18.22
CA ASN A 47 5.29 -4.00 18.90
C ASN A 47 6.39 -4.90 19.47
N ALA A 48 6.02 -6.04 20.07
CA ALA A 48 6.97 -7.02 20.56
C ALA A 48 7.81 -7.62 19.43
N TRP A 49 7.22 -7.94 18.27
CA TRP A 49 7.96 -8.40 17.09
C TRP A 49 8.94 -7.36 16.55
N ALA A 50 8.53 -6.08 16.51
CA ALA A 50 9.38 -4.99 16.05
C ALA A 50 10.59 -4.74 16.97
N ARG A 51 10.39 -4.92 18.29
CA ARG A 51 11.42 -4.68 19.33
C ARG A 51 12.24 -5.91 19.69
N SER A 52 11.79 -7.10 19.31
CA SER A 52 12.44 -8.38 19.64
C SER A 52 13.90 -8.41 19.15
N PRO A 53 14.88 -8.87 19.96
CA PRO A 53 16.25 -9.03 19.50
C PRO A 53 16.42 -10.16 18.48
N TYR A 54 15.40 -11.00 18.28
CA TYR A 54 15.42 -12.10 17.34
C TYR A 54 15.00 -11.66 15.93
N GLY A 55 15.58 -12.28 14.90
CA GLY A 55 15.31 -11.93 13.50
C GLY A 55 15.83 -10.55 13.11
N VAL A 56 16.90 -10.08 13.77
CA VAL A 56 17.60 -8.85 13.39
C VAL A 56 18.33 -9.10 12.07
N ILE A 57 18.17 -8.16 11.15
CA ILE A 57 18.77 -8.21 9.83
C ILE A 57 20.05 -7.38 9.84
N ALA A 58 21.09 -7.89 9.19
CA ALA A 58 22.35 -7.18 9.05
C ALA A 58 22.18 -5.92 8.17
N LYS A 59 22.82 -4.83 8.58
CA LYS A 59 22.86 -3.59 7.78
C LYS A 59 23.56 -3.86 6.44
N GLY A 60 23.02 -3.33 5.35
CA GLY A 60 23.47 -3.51 3.97
C GLY A 60 23.02 -4.82 3.31
N SER A 61 22.31 -5.69 4.03
CA SER A 61 21.85 -6.96 3.46
C SER A 61 20.75 -6.77 2.41
N THR A 62 20.53 -7.81 1.60
CA THR A 62 19.43 -7.87 0.63
C THR A 62 18.07 -7.77 1.32
N GLU A 63 17.93 -8.33 2.51
CA GLU A 63 16.68 -8.28 3.27
C GLU A 63 16.38 -6.88 3.82
N GLU A 64 17.40 -6.09 4.18
CA GLU A 64 17.18 -4.70 4.59
C GLU A 64 16.62 -3.87 3.43
N LYS A 65 17.04 -4.13 2.19
CA LYS A 65 16.49 -3.46 1.00
C LYS A 65 15.02 -3.77 0.76
N LEU A 66 14.50 -4.88 1.32
CA LEU A 66 13.09 -5.23 1.27
C LEU A 66 12.25 -4.45 2.29
N MET A 67 12.88 -3.80 3.28
CA MET A 67 12.17 -2.91 4.20
C MET A 67 11.55 -1.75 3.42
N PHE A 68 10.24 -1.58 3.56
CA PHE A 68 9.45 -0.57 2.82
C PHE A 68 9.41 -0.78 1.30
N SER A 69 9.75 -1.98 0.81
CA SER A 69 9.63 -2.28 -0.62
C SER A 69 8.18 -2.19 -1.09
N LEU A 70 7.99 -1.50 -2.21
CA LEU A 70 6.71 -1.36 -2.89
C LEU A 70 6.57 -2.29 -4.11
N ASP A 71 7.65 -3.00 -4.45
CA ASP A 71 7.76 -3.78 -5.69
C ASP A 71 7.59 -5.28 -5.44
N VAL A 72 8.12 -5.80 -4.32
CA VAL A 72 7.98 -7.20 -3.91
C VAL A 72 6.75 -7.33 -3.00
N ASP A 73 5.87 -8.30 -3.26
CA ASP A 73 4.69 -8.49 -2.41
C ASP A 73 5.13 -8.86 -0.98
N TYR A 74 4.47 -8.28 0.01
CA TYR A 74 4.83 -8.48 1.41
C TYR A 74 4.64 -9.94 1.87
N GLN A 75 3.83 -10.73 1.14
CA GLN A 75 3.60 -12.15 1.40
C GLN A 75 4.80 -13.02 1.01
N ASP A 76 5.61 -12.56 0.05
CA ASP A 76 6.80 -13.28 -0.42
C ASP A 76 8.03 -13.00 0.46
N ILE A 77 7.93 -12.05 1.39
CA ILE A 77 9.00 -11.67 2.30
C ILE A 77 8.94 -12.58 3.54
N THR A 78 9.95 -13.43 3.69
CA THR A 78 10.04 -14.41 4.79
C THR A 78 10.27 -13.78 6.15
N SER A 79 11.16 -12.79 6.23
CA SER A 79 11.53 -12.13 7.48
C SER A 79 10.45 -11.13 7.93
N ILE A 80 9.99 -11.22 9.17
CA ILE A 80 8.93 -10.34 9.72
C ILE A 80 9.33 -8.86 9.74
N ARG A 81 10.63 -8.56 9.94
CA ARG A 81 11.16 -7.20 10.03
C ARG A 81 10.99 -6.37 8.75
N PRO A 82 11.22 -6.92 7.54
CA PRO A 82 10.93 -6.25 6.28
C PRO A 82 9.49 -6.46 5.84
N ALA A 83 8.86 -7.60 6.17
CA ALA A 83 7.48 -7.87 5.79
C ALA A 83 6.49 -6.88 6.41
N LEU A 84 6.63 -6.52 7.70
CA LEU A 84 5.72 -5.57 8.36
C LEU A 84 5.78 -4.15 7.75
N PRO A 85 6.96 -3.53 7.57
CA PRO A 85 7.09 -2.25 6.86
C PRO A 85 6.65 -2.30 5.40
N ALA A 86 6.91 -3.40 4.68
CA ALA A 86 6.45 -3.55 3.31
C ALA A 86 4.92 -3.63 3.24
N PHE A 87 4.28 -4.40 4.14
CA PHE A 87 2.83 -4.49 4.27
C PHE A 87 2.19 -3.11 4.51
N THR A 88 2.72 -2.33 5.45
CA THR A 88 2.19 -0.99 5.74
C THR A 88 2.39 -0.07 4.53
N ALA A 89 3.57 -0.08 3.92
CA ALA A 89 3.89 0.76 2.78
C ALA A 89 2.96 0.50 1.58
N GLN A 90 2.74 -0.77 1.25
CA GLN A 90 1.87 -1.17 0.16
C GLN A 90 0.39 -0.88 0.44
N THR A 91 -0.06 -1.06 1.69
CA THR A 91 -1.43 -0.74 2.10
C THR A 91 -1.72 0.76 1.96
N VAL A 92 -0.79 1.60 2.43
CA VAL A 92 -0.89 3.06 2.30
C VAL A 92 -0.92 3.46 0.82
N LYS A 93 -0.01 2.93 -0.01
CA LYS A 93 0.00 3.18 -1.46
C LYS A 93 -1.34 2.86 -2.11
N LYS A 94 -1.92 1.69 -1.82
CA LYS A 94 -3.23 1.26 -2.36
C LYS A 94 -4.35 2.23 -1.96
N ARG A 95 -4.38 2.64 -0.69
CA ARG A 95 -5.40 3.57 -0.19
C ARG A 95 -5.30 4.95 -0.82
N LEU A 96 -4.09 5.46 -0.91
CA LEU A 96 -3.77 6.78 -1.45
C LEU A 96 -4.10 6.87 -2.95
N VAL A 97 -3.76 5.83 -3.73
CA VAL A 97 -4.20 5.73 -5.14
C VAL A 97 -5.73 5.68 -5.26
N ARG A 98 -6.43 5.00 -4.35
CA ARG A 98 -7.90 4.96 -4.35
C ARG A 98 -8.49 6.35 -4.09
N GLU A 99 -8.00 7.06 -3.09
CA GLU A 99 -8.50 8.39 -2.72
C GLU A 99 -8.29 9.40 -3.83
N VAL A 100 -7.13 9.39 -4.48
CA VAL A 100 -6.86 10.23 -5.67
C VAL A 100 -7.82 9.89 -6.81
N ASN A 101 -8.07 8.60 -7.05
CA ASN A 101 -8.99 8.19 -8.11
C ASN A 101 -10.44 8.59 -7.82
N CYS A 102 -10.87 8.53 -6.57
CA CYS A 102 -12.15 9.04 -6.13
C CYS A 102 -12.20 10.57 -6.33
N ALA A 103 -11.21 11.32 -5.86
CA ALA A 103 -11.18 12.77 -6.00
C ALA A 103 -11.16 13.22 -7.48
N ALA A 104 -10.46 12.49 -8.34
CA ALA A 104 -10.39 12.74 -9.78
C ALA A 104 -11.53 12.08 -10.59
N ALA A 105 -12.56 11.55 -9.93
CA ALA A 105 -13.74 11.05 -10.63
C ALA A 105 -14.50 12.21 -11.29
N PRO A 106 -15.02 12.04 -12.52
CA PRO A 106 -15.68 13.11 -13.26
C PRO A 106 -16.91 13.68 -12.53
N GLU A 107 -17.53 12.89 -11.66
CA GLU A 107 -18.64 13.29 -10.80
C GLU A 107 -18.24 14.24 -9.66
N ASN A 108 -16.96 14.28 -9.29
CA ASN A 108 -16.45 15.07 -8.16
C ASN A 108 -15.91 16.45 -8.58
N GLY A 109 -16.17 16.88 -9.82
CA GLY A 109 -16.01 18.26 -10.29
C GLY A 109 -14.57 18.80 -10.37
N MET A 110 -13.56 18.02 -9.96
CA MET A 110 -12.17 18.46 -9.98
C MET A 110 -11.54 18.26 -11.37
N HIS A 111 -11.91 19.15 -12.29
CA HIS A 111 -11.29 19.27 -13.61
C HIS A 111 -10.14 20.29 -13.53
N CYS A 112 -8.90 19.82 -13.51
CA CYS A 112 -7.76 20.69 -13.72
C CYS A 112 -7.63 20.98 -15.23
N THR A 113 -8.02 22.18 -15.67
CA THR A 113 -7.66 22.71 -16.99
C THR A 113 -6.29 23.38 -16.89
N VAL A 114 -5.27 22.76 -17.49
CA VAL A 114 -3.95 23.40 -17.64
C VAL A 114 -3.98 24.18 -18.95
N THR A 115 -3.95 25.51 -18.88
CA THR A 115 -3.84 26.39 -20.05
C THR A 115 -2.39 26.45 -20.55
N LYS A 116 -2.20 26.55 -21.86
CA LYS A 116 -0.88 26.52 -22.53
C LYS A 116 0.10 27.59 -22.03
N SER A 117 -0.37 28.73 -21.50
CA SER A 117 0.49 29.78 -20.94
C SER A 117 1.17 29.39 -19.62
N SER A 118 0.66 28.37 -18.92
CA SER A 118 1.25 27.87 -17.67
C SER A 118 2.34 26.82 -17.90
N GLN A 119 2.41 26.26 -19.11
CA GLN A 119 3.30 25.14 -19.42
C GLN A 119 4.78 25.56 -19.52
N GLU A 120 5.04 26.82 -19.88
CA GLU A 120 6.40 27.38 -19.92
C GLU A 120 6.83 28.01 -18.59
N GLN A 121 5.89 28.40 -17.72
CA GLN A 121 6.19 29.11 -16.46
C GLN A 121 6.19 28.22 -15.21
N ASN A 122 5.59 27.03 -15.26
CA ASN A 122 5.48 26.16 -14.09
C ASN A 122 6.20 24.83 -14.28
N LYS A 123 7.53 24.91 -14.45
CA LYS A 123 8.41 23.78 -14.16
C LYS A 123 8.47 23.67 -12.63
N TRP A 124 7.52 22.94 -12.04
CA TRP A 124 7.54 22.65 -10.62
C TRP A 124 8.74 21.73 -10.34
N GLU A 125 9.87 22.31 -9.99
CA GLU A 125 10.99 21.58 -9.40
C GLU A 125 10.58 21.22 -7.97
N TRP A 126 10.39 19.92 -7.75
CA TRP A 126 10.20 19.38 -6.42
C TRP A 126 11.50 19.56 -5.65
N SER A 127 11.49 20.36 -4.59
CA SER A 127 12.57 20.37 -3.62
C SER A 127 12.77 18.94 -3.12
N ASP A 128 14.03 18.48 -3.11
CA ASP A 128 14.40 17.10 -2.85
C ASP A 128 13.71 16.54 -1.60
N ALA A 129 12.62 15.82 -1.81
CA ALA A 129 11.99 15.02 -0.78
C ALA A 129 12.99 13.90 -0.45
N ASN A 130 13.83 14.14 0.55
CA ASN A 130 14.96 13.30 0.99
C ASN A 130 14.56 11.90 1.50
N GLN A 131 13.30 11.49 1.33
CA GLN A 131 12.77 10.20 1.77
C GLN A 131 12.24 9.42 0.55
N PRO A 132 12.89 8.30 0.18
CA PRO A 132 12.54 7.50 -1.00
C PRO A 132 11.08 7.06 -1.03
N LEU A 133 10.53 6.70 0.13
CA LEU A 133 9.15 6.25 0.27
C LEU A 133 8.14 7.37 -0.01
N THR A 134 8.41 8.57 0.52
CA THR A 134 7.59 9.76 0.30
C THR A 134 7.57 10.12 -1.18
N ARG A 135 8.74 10.11 -1.83
CA ARG A 135 8.83 10.33 -3.28
C ARG A 135 8.03 9.29 -4.06
N ALA A 136 8.10 8.01 -3.68
CA ALA A 136 7.33 6.96 -4.35
C ALA A 136 5.81 7.15 -4.22
N TYR A 137 5.31 7.59 -3.06
CA TYR A 137 3.89 7.92 -2.90
C TYR A 137 3.49 9.13 -3.74
N VAL A 138 4.27 10.21 -3.69
CA VAL A 138 3.98 11.43 -4.47
C VAL A 138 3.96 11.11 -5.96
N MET A 139 4.92 10.34 -6.47
CA MET A 139 4.93 9.93 -7.88
C MET A 139 3.71 9.09 -8.24
N ALA A 140 3.26 8.19 -7.35
CA ALA A 140 2.06 7.39 -7.58
C ALA A 140 0.77 8.24 -7.66
N ILE A 141 0.72 9.39 -6.98
CA ILE A 141 -0.39 10.36 -7.07
C ILE A 141 -0.27 11.21 -8.33
N ALA A 142 0.91 11.79 -8.55
CA ALA A 142 1.16 12.78 -9.58
C ALA A 142 1.14 12.18 -11.00
N THR A 143 1.48 10.89 -11.13
CA THR A 143 1.48 10.17 -12.42
C THR A 143 0.56 8.94 -12.39
N PRO A 144 -0.78 9.13 -12.36
CA PRO A 144 -1.70 7.99 -12.43
C PRO A 144 -1.51 7.22 -13.74
N ARG A 145 -1.53 5.88 -13.67
CA ARG A 145 -1.47 5.04 -14.88
C ARG A 145 -2.66 5.39 -15.80
N PRO A 146 -2.44 5.49 -17.13
CA PRO A 146 -3.51 5.79 -18.08
C PRO A 146 -4.64 4.75 -17.99
N ARG A 147 -5.89 5.21 -17.94
CA ARG A 147 -7.06 4.34 -17.77
C ARG A 147 -7.38 3.67 -19.11
N ARG A 148 -7.56 2.34 -19.12
CA ARG A 148 -8.14 1.63 -20.28
C ARG A 148 -9.64 1.47 -20.05
N ARG A 149 -10.48 2.06 -20.91
CA ARG A 149 -11.93 1.78 -20.99
C ARG A 149 -12.22 1.24 -22.39
N GLN A 150 -12.89 0.08 -22.47
CA GLN A 150 -13.40 -0.52 -23.72
C GLN A 150 -12.41 -0.45 -24.91
N ARG A 151 -11.25 -1.11 -24.79
CA ARG A 151 -10.18 -1.19 -25.82
C ARG A 151 -9.52 0.14 -26.23
N LEU A 152 -9.93 1.29 -25.67
CA LEU A 152 -9.26 2.57 -25.82
C LEU A 152 -8.41 2.88 -24.58
N VAL A 153 -7.13 3.20 -24.81
CA VAL A 153 -6.26 3.77 -23.77
C VAL A 153 -6.61 5.24 -23.66
N ASP A 154 -7.27 5.61 -22.57
CA ASP A 154 -7.56 6.99 -22.21
C ASP A 154 -6.27 7.59 -21.65
N ILE A 155 -5.40 8.00 -22.58
CA ILE A 155 -4.28 8.88 -22.32
C ILE A 155 -4.88 10.28 -22.25
N ARG A 156 -4.61 11.05 -21.20
CA ARG A 156 -4.96 12.48 -21.16
C ARG A 156 -4.31 13.16 -22.37
N LYS A 157 -5.06 13.29 -23.46
CA LYS A 157 -4.67 14.11 -24.61
C LYS A 157 -5.01 15.55 -24.24
N THR A 158 -4.01 16.40 -24.22
CA THR A 158 -4.18 17.85 -24.35
C THR A 158 -4.89 18.10 -25.68
N ARG A 159 -6.21 18.35 -25.64
CA ARG A 159 -6.91 18.86 -26.82
C ARG A 159 -6.53 20.34 -26.97
N PRO A 160 -6.03 20.79 -28.13
CA PRO A 160 -6.03 22.22 -28.40
C PRO A 160 -7.48 22.72 -28.38
N VAL A 161 -7.71 23.87 -27.75
CA VAL A 161 -9.00 24.56 -27.83
C VAL A 161 -9.06 25.18 -29.22
N ASP A 162 -9.84 24.58 -30.11
CA ASP A 162 -10.26 25.26 -31.34
C ASP A 162 -11.36 26.25 -30.94
N ASN A 163 -11.24 27.48 -31.46
CA ASN A 163 -12.12 28.64 -31.27
C ASN A 163 -11.71 29.60 -30.14
N VAL A 164 -10.75 30.48 -30.46
CA VAL A 164 -10.95 31.90 -30.17
C VAL A 164 -10.79 32.63 -31.51
N GLY A 165 -11.93 33.00 -32.09
CA GLY A 165 -11.96 33.94 -33.21
C GLY A 165 -11.37 35.27 -32.74
N ILE A 166 -10.44 35.78 -33.53
CA ILE A 166 -9.91 37.13 -33.38
C ILE A 166 -10.90 38.03 -34.12
N GLU A 167 -11.72 38.76 -33.38
CA GLU A 167 -12.26 40.07 -33.78
C GLU A 167 -11.52 41.16 -32.99
#